data_AF-E2AIX7-F1
#
_entry.id   AF-E2AIX7-F1
#
_cell.length_a   1.000
_cell.length_b   1.000
_cell.length_c   1.000
_cell.angle_alpha   90.00
_cell.angle_beta   90.00
_cell.angle_gamma   90.00
#
_symmetry.space_group_name_H-M   'P 1'
#
loop_
_entity.id
_entity.type
_entity.pdbx_description
1 polymer ?
#
loop_
_entity_poly.entity_id
_entity_poly.type
_entity_poly.pdbx_seq_one_letter_code
_entity_poly.pdbx_strand_id
1 'polypeptide(L)'
;LIRQQRSIRTDEEKETNVLLSFIENRRTSIRAVARNLEISKNYVHAVLKKYKYKPFRDNLVQFLHEGDADRRLMFCHWLRVNYRIDIDFLKKILWSDESCFSN
;
A
#
# COMPACT_ATOMS: atom_id res chain seq x y z
N LEU A 1 10.43 -5.28 47.52
CA LEU A 1 9.70 -5.92 46.39
C LEU A 1 9.68 -4.94 45.22
N ILE A 2 10.68 -4.98 44.34
CA ILE A 2 10.77 -4.12 43.15
C ILE A 2 10.30 -4.97 41.97
N ARG A 3 9.03 -4.82 41.58
CA ARG A 3 8.42 -5.56 40.45
C ARG A 3 8.19 -4.63 39.25
N GLN A 4 8.66 -5.08 38.09
CA GLN A 4 7.99 -4.96 36.79
C GLN A 4 8.09 -3.70 35.91
N GLN A 5 8.98 -2.73 36.13
CA GLN A 5 9.09 -1.62 35.15
C GLN A 5 10.02 -1.91 33.95
N ARG A 6 10.99 -2.82 34.09
CA ARG A 6 11.98 -3.12 33.03
C ARG A 6 11.42 -3.93 31.85
N SER A 7 10.27 -4.60 31.99
CA SER A 7 9.74 -5.53 30.98
C SER A 7 8.92 -4.85 29.88
N ILE A 8 8.17 -3.79 30.22
CA ILE A 8 7.20 -3.15 29.32
C ILE A 8 7.91 -2.36 28.22
N ARG A 9 8.92 -1.55 28.60
CA ARG A 9 9.66 -0.71 27.66
C ARG A 9 10.40 -1.53 26.60
N THR A 10 11.00 -2.65 26.99
CA THR A 10 11.65 -3.59 26.05
C THR A 10 10.66 -4.30 25.13
N ASP A 11 9.40 -4.45 25.54
CA ASP A 11 8.38 -5.08 24.71
C ASP A 11 7.85 -4.07 23.67
N GLU A 12 7.57 -2.82 24.08
CA GLU A 12 7.20 -1.74 23.16
C GLU A 12 8.28 -1.45 22.11
N GLU A 13 9.55 -1.49 22.49
CA GLU A 13 10.67 -1.31 21.58
C GLU A 13 10.74 -2.43 20.53
N LYS A 14 10.53 -3.69 20.95
CA LYS A 14 10.46 -4.84 20.04
C LYS A 14 9.28 -4.75 19.09
N GLU A 15 8.11 -4.37 19.60
CA GLU A 15 6.94 -4.14 18.77
C GLU A 15 7.20 -3.04 17.74
N THR A 16 7.83 -1.93 18.14
CA THR A 16 8.20 -0.83 17.26
C THR A 16 9.14 -1.29 16.14
N ASN A 17 10.17 -2.07 16.46
CA ASN A 17 11.10 -2.62 15.46
C ASN A 17 10.41 -3.57 14.47
N VAL A 18 9.46 -4.37 14.94
CA VAL A 18 8.62 -5.19 14.06
C VAL A 18 7.84 -4.31 13.09
N LEU A 19 7.16 -3.27 13.58
CA LEU A 19 6.34 -2.40 12.74
C LEU A 19 7.18 -1.62 11.72
N LEU A 20 8.33 -1.08 12.13
CA LEU A 20 9.28 -0.38 11.25
C LEU A 20 9.72 -1.27 10.08
N SER A 21 10.01 -2.55 10.33
CA SER A 21 10.40 -3.51 9.28
C SER A 21 9.36 -3.63 8.16
N PHE A 22 8.07 -3.54 8.48
CA PHE A 22 6.97 -3.60 7.50
C PHE A 22 6.65 -2.24 6.87
N ILE A 23 7.04 -1.13 7.49
CA ILE A 23 6.96 0.21 6.90
C ILE A 23 8.05 0.36 5.83
N GLU A 24 9.28 -0.02 6.15
CA GLU A 24 10.43 0.06 5.22
C GLU A 24 10.26 -0.88 4.02
N ASN A 25 9.78 -2.10 4.26
CA ASN A 25 9.53 -3.07 3.20
C ASN A 25 8.21 -3.81 3.41
N ARG A 26 7.13 -3.29 2.82
CA ARG A 26 5.79 -3.92 2.86
C ARG A 26 5.73 -5.33 2.26
N ARG A 27 6.72 -5.74 1.47
CA ARG A 27 6.80 -7.07 0.86
C ARG A 27 7.59 -8.08 1.70
N THR A 28 8.13 -7.67 2.84
CA THR A 28 8.85 -8.60 3.72
C THR A 28 7.92 -9.67 4.29
N SER A 29 8.48 -10.84 4.61
CA SER A 29 7.72 -11.92 5.22
C SER A 29 7.87 -11.90 6.74
N ILE A 30 6.84 -12.35 7.45
CA ILE A 30 6.88 -12.56 8.91
C ILE A 30 8.10 -13.40 9.33
N ARG A 31 8.47 -14.42 8.53
CA ARG A 31 9.63 -15.28 8.80
C ARG A 31 10.96 -14.55 8.62
N ALA A 32 11.05 -13.65 7.65
CA ALA A 32 12.26 -12.86 7.43
C ALA A 32 12.47 -11.88 8.60
N VAL A 33 11.42 -11.15 8.99
CA VAL A 33 11.47 -10.22 10.13
C VAL A 33 11.79 -10.97 11.44
N ALA A 34 11.18 -12.13 11.67
CA ALA A 34 11.46 -12.97 12.83
C ALA A 34 12.94 -13.38 12.94
N ARG A 35 13.56 -13.76 11.82
CA ARG A 35 15.00 -14.09 11.77
C ARG A 35 15.87 -12.84 11.99
N ASN A 36 15.54 -11.72 11.36
CA ASN A 36 16.34 -10.50 11.44
C ASN A 36 16.32 -9.88 12.83
N LEU A 37 15.19 -9.98 13.54
CA LEU A 37 15.03 -9.42 14.89
C LEU A 37 15.21 -10.46 16.01
N GLU A 38 15.60 -11.70 15.67
CA GLU A 38 15.80 -12.81 16.62
C GLU A 38 14.62 -13.06 17.56
N ILE A 39 13.39 -12.95 17.03
CA ILE A 39 12.14 -13.15 17.76
C ILE A 39 11.31 -14.27 17.13
N SER A 40 10.37 -14.83 17.90
CA SER A 40 9.52 -15.89 17.36
C SER A 40 8.58 -15.36 16.26
N LYS A 41 8.37 -16.17 15.22
CA LYS A 41 7.38 -15.87 14.16
C LYS A 41 5.98 -15.58 14.73
N ASN A 42 5.57 -16.31 15.77
CA ASN A 42 4.27 -16.14 16.40
C ASN A 42 4.14 -14.78 17.10
N TYR A 43 5.22 -14.30 17.72
CA TYR A 43 5.25 -12.96 18.30
C TYR A 43 5.09 -11.88 17.23
N VAL A 44 5.86 -11.94 16.13
CA VAL A 44 5.70 -11.02 14.99
C VAL A 44 4.25 -11.01 14.48
N HIS A 45 3.66 -12.19 14.30
CA HIS A 45 2.26 -12.30 13.87
C HIS A 45 1.27 -11.70 14.89
N ALA A 46 1.51 -11.87 16.19
CA ALA A 46 0.69 -11.28 17.25
C ALA A 46 0.76 -9.75 17.26
N VAL A 47 1.97 -9.18 17.11
CA VAL A 47 2.17 -7.72 17.00
C VAL A 47 1.42 -7.17 15.80
N LEU A 48 1.58 -7.77 14.61
CA LEU A 48 0.86 -7.32 13.42
C LEU A 48 -0.67 -7.36 13.62
N LYS A 49 -1.19 -8.39 14.29
CA LYS A 49 -2.62 -8.50 14.61
C LYS A 49 -3.08 -7.42 15.61
N LYS A 50 -2.28 -7.15 16.66
CA LYS A 50 -2.53 -6.10 17.66
C LYS A 50 -2.67 -4.73 17.00
N TYR A 51 -1.80 -4.42 16.04
CA TYR A 51 -1.80 -3.15 15.31
C TYR A 51 -2.63 -3.17 14.01
N LYS A 52 -3.43 -4.22 13.77
CA LYS A 52 -4.34 -4.35 12.62
C LYS A 52 -3.65 -4.24 11.25
N TYR A 53 -2.39 -4.67 11.15
CA TYR A 53 -1.69 -4.76 9.88
C TYR A 53 -2.33 -5.84 9.01
N LYS A 54 -2.60 -5.49 7.75
CA LYS A 54 -3.12 -6.42 6.75
C LYS A 54 -1.99 -6.84 5.81
N PRO A 55 -1.95 -8.11 5.37
CA PRO A 55 -1.02 -8.53 4.34
C PRO A 55 -1.15 -7.63 3.11
N PHE A 56 -0.02 -7.11 2.64
CA PHE A 56 0.02 -6.33 1.41
C PHE A 56 -0.10 -7.29 0.22
N ARG A 57 -1.06 -7.02 -0.67
CA ARG A 57 -1.23 -7.75 -1.93
C ARG A 57 -1.14 -6.74 -3.06
N ASP A 58 -0.20 -6.98 -3.97
CA ASP A 58 -0.12 -6.20 -5.20
C ASP A 58 -1.39 -6.46 -6.04
N ASN A 59 -2.05 -5.38 -6.47
CA ASN A 59 -3.05 -5.46 -7.51
C ASN A 59 -2.31 -5.38 -8.84
N LEU A 60 -2.29 -6.49 -9.59
CA LEU A 60 -1.79 -6.51 -10.95
C LEU A 60 -2.76 -5.72 -11.83
N VAL A 61 -2.45 -4.45 -12.04
CA VAL A 61 -3.13 -3.60 -13.02
C VAL A 61 -2.37 -3.67 -14.34
N GLN A 62 -3.01 -3.23 -15.44
CA GLN A 62 -2.36 -3.14 -16.75
C GLN A 62 -0.99 -2.44 -16.62
N PHE A 63 0.02 -3.01 -17.29
CA PHE A 63 1.37 -2.45 -17.29
C PHE A 63 1.33 -1.04 -17.86
N LEU A 64 1.82 -0.07 -17.08
CA LEU A 64 2.01 1.30 -17.54
C LEU A 64 3.31 1.35 -18.35
N HIS A 65 3.20 1.67 -19.63
CA HIS A 65 4.35 1.96 -20.45
C HIS A 65 4.94 3.33 -20.10
N GLU A 66 6.20 3.54 -20.48
CA GLU A 66 6.86 4.84 -20.33
C GLU A 66 6.04 5.94 -21.03
N GLY A 67 5.86 7.08 -20.37
CA GLY A 67 5.04 8.19 -20.84
C GLY A 67 3.51 8.00 -20.73
N ASP A 68 3.00 6.84 -20.27
CA ASP A 68 1.56 6.69 -19.99
C ASP A 68 1.10 7.61 -18.86
N ALA A 69 1.95 7.83 -17.85
CA ALA A 69 1.64 8.72 -16.73
C ALA A 69 1.36 10.15 -17.23
N ASP A 70 2.22 10.67 -18.12
CA ASP A 70 2.07 12.01 -18.68
C ASP A 70 0.86 12.11 -19.60
N ARG A 71 0.64 11.11 -20.46
CA ARG A 71 -0.55 11.06 -21.33
C ARG A 71 -1.86 11.04 -20.53
N ARG A 72 -1.92 10.23 -19.47
CA ARG A 72 -3.07 10.17 -18.56
C ARG A 72 -3.27 11.51 -17.83
N LEU A 73 -2.20 12.12 -17.33
CA LEU A 73 -2.27 13.40 -16.65
C LEU A 73 -2.75 14.52 -17.59
N MET A 74 -2.23 14.55 -18.81
CA MET A 74 -2.63 15.50 -19.85
C MET A 74 -4.10 15.35 -20.21
N PHE A 75 -4.59 14.11 -20.37
CA PHE A 75 -6.01 13.84 -20.58
C PHE A 75 -6.87 14.34 -19.42
N CYS A 76 -6.48 14.06 -18.17
CA CYS A 76 -7.19 14.54 -16.99
C CYS A 76 -7.25 16.08 -16.92
N HIS A 77 -6.15 16.77 -17.24
CA HIS A 77 -6.13 18.23 -17.30
C HIS A 77 -7.03 18.78 -18.40
N TRP A 78 -6.94 18.21 -19.60
CA TRP A 78 -7.81 18.57 -20.71
C TRP A 78 -9.28 18.38 -20.35
N LEU A 79 -9.66 17.23 -19.77
CA LEU A 79 -11.02 16.93 -19.35
C LEU A 79 -11.52 17.94 -18.31
N ARG A 80 -10.67 18.26 -17.32
CA ARG A 80 -10.98 19.25 -16.28
C ARG A 80 -11.20 20.65 -16.86
N VAL A 81 -10.39 21.08 -17.82
CA VAL A 81 -10.56 22.41 -18.45
C VAL A 81 -11.88 22.47 -19.20
N ASN A 82 -12.19 21.47 -20.01
CA ASN A 82 -13.45 21.42 -20.76
C ASN A 82 -14.67 21.38 -19.83
N TYR A 83 -14.61 20.61 -18.75
CA TYR A 83 -15.68 20.59 -17.74
C TYR A 83 -15.90 21.94 -17.04
N ARG A 84 -14.85 22.74 -16.84
CA ARG A 84 -14.98 24.09 -16.26
C ARG A 84 -15.59 25.10 -17.23
N ILE A 85 -15.39 24.90 -18.53
CA ILE A 85 -15.98 25.74 -19.58
C ILE A 85 -17.46 25.39 -19.75
N ASP A 86 -17.79 24.09 -19.69
CA ASP A 86 -19.13 23.56 -19.87
C ASP A 86 -19.41 22.43 -18.87
N ILE A 87 -20.31 22.68 -17.92
CA ILE A 87 -20.64 21.72 -16.88
C ILE A 87 -21.37 20.48 -17.43
N ASP A 88 -22.01 20.59 -18.60
CA ASP A 88 -22.66 19.48 -19.28
C ASP A 88 -21.71 18.73 -20.23
N PHE A 89 -20.44 19.12 -20.32
CA PHE A 89 -19.46 18.53 -21.23
C PHE A 89 -19.36 17.00 -21.11
N LEU A 90 -19.37 16.47 -19.89
CA LEU A 90 -19.28 15.02 -19.67
C LEU A 90 -20.47 14.24 -20.25
N LYS A 91 -21.64 14.88 -20.36
CA LYS A 91 -22.84 14.27 -20.98
C LYS A 91 -22.75 14.22 -22.50
N LYS A 92 -21.84 14.99 -23.10
CA LYS A 92 -21.59 15.09 -24.54
C LYS A 92 -20.52 14.10 -25.01
N ILE A 93 -19.83 13.42 -24.09
CA ILE A 93 -18.83 12.40 -24.42
C ILE A 93 -19.54 11.06 -24.59
N LEU A 94 -19.41 10.46 -25.79
CA LEU A 94 -19.76 9.07 -26.01
C LEU A 94 -18.56 8.19 -25.71
N TRP A 95 -18.68 7.36 -24.67
CA TRP A 95 -17.66 6.37 -24.32
C TRP A 95 -17.91 5.08 -25.09
N SER A 96 -16.87 4.50 -25.69
CA SER A 96 -16.90 3.17 -26.28
C SER A 96 -15.78 2.31 -25.69
N ASP A 97 -16.05 1.03 -25.51
CA ASP A 97 -15.15 0.03 -24.91
C ASP A 97 -14.59 -0.93 -25.98
N GLU A 98 -14.39 -0.45 -27.22
CA GLU A 98 -13.77 -1.28 -28.27
C GLU A 98 -12.25 -1.37 -28.04
N SER A 99 -11.86 -2.08 -26.99
CA SER A 99 -10.50 -2.62 -26.86
C SER A 99 -10.55 -4.03 -26.28
N CYS A 100 -11.06 -4.96 -27.09
CA CYS A 100 -10.96 -6.38 -26.82
C CYS A 100 -9.56 -6.85 -27.24
N PHE A 101 -8.60 -6.83 -26.31
CA PHE A 101 -7.30 -7.48 -26.53
C PHE A 101 -7.46 -8.98 -26.31
N SER A 102 -7.79 -9.73 -27.36
CA SER A 102 -7.74 -11.19 -27.34
C SER A 102 -6.30 -11.68 -27.55
N ASN A 103 -5.87 -12.65 -26.74
CA ASN A 103 -4.56 -13.34 -26.86
C ASN A 103 -4.43 -14.14 -28.16
#